data_AF-A0A0Q0DLS0-F1
#
_entry.id   AF-A0A0Q0DLS0-F1
#
_cell.length_a   1.000
_cell.length_b   1.000
_cell.length_c   1.000
_cell.angle_alpha   90.00
_cell.angle_beta   90.00
_cell.angle_gamma   90.00
#
_symmetry.space_group_name_H-M   'P 1'
#
loop_
_entity.id
_entity.type
_entity.pdbx_description
1 polymer ?
#
loop_
_entity_poly.entity_id
_entity_poly.type
_entity_poly.pdbx_seq_one_letter_code
_entity_poly.pdbx_strand_id
1 'polypeptide(L)'
;MLTTSKAPAGAFALTMGLLMIQRMSWTCRILCVLVVFIGLLLPTLGMVMSFDALTVSSSGSSLASLYDRLINTWPNVINALIREGWVLTGAGFGMVGSTMGIFPVEGSEIFLGMDNSALYLWAMLGVVGGLLYTLQIPLLFKLIEDESRVGRMLLSISVCWCLISWTTDMFEVAVANLFAGLAIGYVITAKQEAVTSRPADLQLTALPNLR
;
A
#
# COMPACT_ATOMS: atom_id res chain seq x y z
N MET A 1 5.52 1.20 28.81
CA MET A 1 5.49 0.66 27.43
C MET A 1 5.73 1.81 26.45
N LEU A 2 6.97 2.29 26.35
CA LEU A 2 7.35 3.52 25.65
C LEU A 2 8.59 3.26 24.77
N THR A 3 8.64 2.11 24.10
CA THR A 3 9.63 1.74 23.08
C THR A 3 9.01 0.59 22.30
N THR A 4 8.79 0.70 20.98
CA THR A 4 8.62 -0.42 19.99
C THR A 4 7.73 -0.07 18.79
N SER A 5 7.77 1.16 18.25
CA SER A 5 7.48 1.31 16.81
C SER A 5 8.01 2.63 16.26
N LYS A 6 9.29 2.63 15.86
CA LYS A 6 9.89 3.79 15.17
C LYS A 6 9.35 3.93 13.73
N ALA A 7 8.89 2.84 13.12
CA ALA A 7 8.39 2.83 11.75
C ALA A 7 7.02 3.54 11.59
N PRO A 8 5.99 3.26 12.41
CA PRO A 8 4.75 4.05 12.42
C PRO A 8 4.99 5.51 12.80
N ALA A 9 5.89 5.79 13.77
CA ALA A 9 6.24 7.17 14.12
C ALA A 9 6.84 7.93 12.93
N GLY A 10 7.73 7.29 12.16
CA GLY A 10 8.25 7.83 10.91
C GLY A 10 7.17 8.01 9.84
N ALA A 11 6.26 7.05 9.69
CA ALA A 11 5.14 7.14 8.77
C ALA A 11 4.20 8.31 9.11
N PHE A 12 3.91 8.52 10.40
CA PHE A 12 3.15 9.67 10.86
C PHE A 12 3.88 10.99 10.59
N ALA A 13 5.19 11.08 10.88
CA ALA A 13 5.96 12.28 10.62
C ALA A 13 6.02 12.64 9.12
N LEU A 14 6.23 11.64 8.24
CA LEU A 14 6.20 11.82 6.79
C LEU A 14 4.82 12.23 6.29
N THR A 15 3.77 11.63 6.85
CA THR A 15 2.38 11.99 6.52
C THR A 15 2.08 13.43 6.94
N MET A 16 2.51 13.86 8.13
CA MET A 16 2.40 15.25 8.56
C MET A 16 3.15 16.21 7.62
N GLY A 17 4.36 15.84 7.19
CA GLY A 17 5.10 16.61 6.18
C GLY A 17 4.36 16.73 4.85
N LEU A 18 3.74 15.65 4.38
CA LEU A 18 2.93 15.67 3.17
C LEU A 18 1.69 16.56 3.31
N LEU A 19 1.03 16.56 4.47
CA LEU A 19 -0.10 17.46 4.76
C LEU A 19 0.32 18.93 4.79
N MET A 20 1.52 19.25 5.28
CA MET A 20 2.05 20.61 5.25
C MET A 20 2.33 21.10 3.82
N ILE A 21 2.68 20.18 2.91
CA ILE A 21 3.01 20.46 1.50
C ILE A 21 1.78 20.28 0.59
N GLN A 22 0.61 19.92 1.13
CA GLN A 22 -0.60 19.60 0.35
C GLN A 22 -1.05 20.71 -0.62
N ARG A 23 -0.66 21.97 -0.38
CA ARG A 23 -0.87 23.08 -1.32
C ARG A 23 -0.14 22.93 -2.66
N MET A 24 0.92 22.12 -2.74
CA MET A 24 1.63 21.79 -3.98
C MET A 24 1.20 20.41 -4.47
N SER A 25 0.03 20.35 -5.10
CA SER A 25 -0.61 19.11 -5.57
C SER A 25 0.30 18.25 -6.46
N TRP A 26 1.16 18.85 -7.29
CA TRP A 26 2.14 18.14 -8.12
C TRP A 26 3.20 17.41 -7.30
N THR A 27 3.77 18.06 -6.28
CA THR A 27 4.78 17.45 -5.42
C THR A 27 4.18 16.29 -4.62
N CYS A 28 2.98 16.45 -4.08
CA CYS A 28 2.28 15.38 -3.36
C CYS A 28 1.96 14.19 -4.27
N ARG A 29 1.52 14.44 -5.51
CA ARG A 29 1.27 13.37 -6.49
C ARG A 29 2.53 12.57 -6.81
N ILE A 30 3.65 13.25 -7.08
CA ILE A 30 4.94 12.59 -7.32
C ILE A 30 5.36 11.79 -6.09
N LEU A 31 5.22 12.35 -4.90
CA LEU A 31 5.58 11.66 -3.65
C LEU A 31 4.74 10.41 -3.41
N CYS A 32 3.42 10.47 -3.62
CA CYS A 32 2.54 9.31 -3.50
C CYS A 32 2.89 8.21 -4.50
N VAL A 33 3.19 8.57 -5.75
CA VAL A 33 3.66 7.63 -6.76
C VAL A 33 4.95 6.97 -6.31
N LEU A 34 5.95 7.76 -5.90
CA LEU A 34 7.22 7.23 -5.39
C LEU A 34 7.02 6.30 -4.21
N VAL A 35 6.15 6.66 -3.25
CA VAL A 35 5.92 5.84 -2.05
C VAL A 35 5.32 4.48 -2.41
N VAL A 36 4.34 4.43 -3.32
CA VAL A 36 3.75 3.16 -3.77
C VAL A 36 4.77 2.34 -4.55
N PHE A 37 5.53 2.97 -5.47
CA PHE A 37 6.53 2.25 -6.26
C PHE A 37 7.68 1.72 -5.40
N ILE A 38 8.12 2.44 -4.36
CA ILE A 38 9.11 1.95 -3.42
C ILE A 38 8.58 0.70 -2.71
N GLY A 39 7.33 0.72 -2.22
CA GLY A 39 6.69 -0.45 -1.59
C GLY A 39 6.63 -1.67 -2.50
N LEU A 40 6.36 -1.46 -3.78
CA LEU A 40 6.30 -2.51 -4.80
C LEU A 40 7.70 -3.06 -5.17
N LEU A 41 8.69 -2.18 -5.29
CA LEU A 41 10.04 -2.54 -5.75
C LEU A 41 10.94 -3.08 -4.62
N LEU A 42 10.66 -2.72 -3.37
CA LEU A 42 11.42 -3.14 -2.19
C LEU A 42 11.70 -4.66 -2.16
N PRO A 43 10.69 -5.56 -2.34
CA PRO A 43 10.92 -7.00 -2.41
C PRO A 43 11.87 -7.43 -3.53
N THR A 44 11.83 -6.74 -4.68
CA THR A 44 12.66 -7.07 -5.85
C THR A 44 14.09 -6.59 -5.73
N LEU A 45 14.35 -5.53 -4.96
CA LEU A 45 15.69 -4.99 -4.74
C LEU A 45 16.61 -6.01 -4.05
N GLY A 46 16.04 -6.89 -3.20
CA GLY A 46 16.77 -7.96 -2.54
C GLY A 46 17.38 -9.00 -3.49
N MET A 47 16.86 -9.12 -4.72
CA MET A 47 17.41 -10.02 -5.73
C MET A 47 18.48 -9.37 -6.60
N VAL A 48 18.50 -8.04 -6.71
CA VAL A 48 19.38 -7.29 -7.63
C VAL A 48 20.61 -6.74 -6.92
N MET A 49 20.50 -6.40 -5.64
CA MET A 49 21.58 -5.80 -4.86
C MET A 49 22.19 -6.85 -3.92
N SER A 50 23.46 -7.19 -4.16
CA SER A 50 24.27 -7.99 -3.23
C SER A 50 24.67 -7.12 -2.03
N PHE A 51 23.84 -7.09 -1.00
CA PHE A 51 24.11 -6.33 0.20
C PHE A 51 25.14 -7.06 1.09
N ASP A 52 26.25 -6.38 1.41
CA ASP A 52 27.36 -6.94 2.18
C ASP A 52 27.06 -7.01 3.69
N ALA A 53 26.87 -8.24 4.20
CA ALA A 53 26.44 -8.56 5.56
C ALA A 53 27.32 -7.94 6.67
N LEU A 54 28.55 -7.52 6.36
CA LEU A 54 29.47 -6.88 7.30
C LEU A 54 29.07 -5.45 7.71
N THR A 55 28.22 -4.77 6.93
CA THR A 55 27.72 -3.42 7.27
C THR A 55 26.70 -3.39 8.41
N VAL A 56 26.14 -4.56 8.79
CA VAL A 56 25.05 -4.73 9.76
C VAL A 56 25.51 -4.65 11.22
N SER A 57 26.76 -5.01 11.51
CA SER A 57 27.24 -5.15 12.90
C SER A 57 27.31 -3.83 13.69
N SER A 58 27.23 -2.68 13.01
CA SER A 58 27.41 -1.36 13.63
C SER A 58 26.12 -0.56 13.87
N SER A 59 24.96 -0.99 13.35
CA SER A 59 23.74 -0.18 13.34
C SER A 59 22.51 -0.93 13.86
N GLY A 60 22.41 -1.07 15.19
CA GLY A 60 21.27 -1.63 15.93
C GLY A 60 19.97 -0.81 15.84
N SER A 61 19.52 -0.49 14.64
CA SER A 61 18.38 0.38 14.31
C SER A 61 17.41 -0.35 13.37
N SER A 62 16.19 0.18 13.16
CA SER A 62 15.15 -0.39 12.28
C SER A 62 15.60 -0.78 10.88
N LEU A 63 16.72 -0.22 10.42
CA LEU A 63 17.39 -0.60 9.18
C LEU A 63 17.91 -2.04 9.21
N ALA A 64 18.36 -2.56 10.36
CA ALA A 64 18.82 -3.95 10.49
C ALA A 64 17.70 -4.97 10.22
N SER A 65 16.47 -4.70 10.68
CA SER A 65 15.31 -5.56 10.38
C SER A 65 14.86 -5.45 8.92
N LEU A 66 14.89 -4.25 8.35
CA LEU A 66 14.62 -4.07 6.92
C LEU A 66 15.67 -4.77 6.05
N TYR A 67 16.93 -4.73 6.47
CA TYR A 67 18.05 -5.37 5.80
C TYR A 67 17.96 -6.90 5.84
N ASP A 68 17.64 -7.46 7.01
CA ASP A 68 17.41 -8.90 7.14
C ASP A 68 16.30 -9.39 6.21
N ARG A 69 15.19 -8.64 6.12
CA ARG A 69 14.10 -8.95 5.18
C ARG A 69 14.53 -8.87 3.73
N LEU A 70 15.36 -7.89 3.38
CA LEU A 70 15.82 -7.66 2.02
C LEU A 70 16.78 -8.75 1.53
N ILE A 71 17.55 -9.35 2.42
CA ILE A 71 18.52 -10.40 2.08
C ILE A 71 17.93 -11.79 2.21
N ASN A 72 17.20 -12.05 3.29
CA ASN A 72 16.77 -13.39 3.66
C ASN A 72 15.29 -13.59 3.34
N THR A 73 14.40 -12.77 3.88
CA THR A 73 12.96 -13.06 3.81
C THR A 73 12.38 -12.92 2.40
N TRP A 74 12.49 -11.75 1.79
CA TRP A 74 11.84 -11.46 0.51
C TRP A 74 12.43 -12.28 -0.66
N PRO A 75 13.76 -12.39 -0.82
CA PRO A 75 14.32 -13.20 -1.91
C PRO A 75 13.95 -14.68 -1.78
N ASN A 76 13.90 -15.24 -0.57
CA ASN A 76 13.54 -16.64 -0.38
C ASN A 76 12.08 -16.92 -0.78
N VAL A 77 11.14 -16.04 -0.43
CA VAL A 77 9.74 -16.13 -0.87
C VAL A 77 9.65 -16.07 -2.39
N ILE A 78 10.40 -15.16 -3.03
CA ILE A 78 10.34 -15.00 -4.48
C ILE A 78 10.98 -16.20 -5.18
N ASN A 79 12.08 -16.74 -4.66
CA ASN A 79 12.68 -17.98 -5.15
C ASN A 79 11.73 -19.17 -5.02
N ALA A 80 10.93 -19.24 -3.95
CA ALA A 80 9.88 -20.25 -3.82
C ALA A 80 8.78 -20.08 -4.88
N LEU A 81 8.31 -18.85 -5.13
CA LEU A 81 7.35 -18.59 -6.22
C LEU A 81 7.90 -18.97 -7.59
N ILE A 82 9.19 -18.71 -7.85
CA ILE A 82 9.86 -19.08 -9.10
C ILE A 82 9.94 -20.61 -9.23
N ARG A 83 10.35 -21.29 -8.16
CA ARG A 83 10.50 -22.75 -8.13
C ARG A 83 9.17 -23.47 -8.41
N GLU A 84 8.07 -22.95 -7.86
CA GLU A 84 6.73 -23.51 -8.05
C GLU A 84 6.03 -23.00 -9.33
N GLY A 85 6.64 -22.06 -10.06
CA GLY A 85 6.06 -21.49 -11.28
C GLY A 85 4.88 -20.53 -11.03
N TRP A 86 4.69 -20.07 -9.80
CA TRP A 86 3.55 -19.24 -9.38
C TRP A 86 3.77 -17.73 -9.52
N VAL A 87 4.88 -17.31 -10.13
CA VAL A 87 5.25 -15.90 -10.33
C VAL A 87 4.14 -15.09 -11.02
N LEU A 88 3.45 -15.71 -11.98
CA LEU A 88 2.43 -15.03 -12.80
C LEU A 88 1.03 -15.12 -12.21
N THR A 89 0.64 -16.29 -11.70
CA THR A 89 -0.71 -16.60 -11.24
C THR A 89 -0.92 -16.36 -9.74
N GLY A 90 0.17 -16.37 -8.97
CA GLY A 90 0.12 -16.50 -7.52
C GLY A 90 -0.15 -17.94 -7.08
N ALA A 91 0.08 -18.19 -5.80
CA ALA A 91 -0.16 -19.44 -5.09
C ALA A 91 -1.64 -19.61 -4.70
N GLY A 92 -2.42 -18.52 -4.67
CA GLY A 92 -3.84 -18.52 -4.31
C GLY A 92 -4.13 -18.23 -2.84
N PHE A 93 -5.42 -18.04 -2.53
CA PHE A 93 -5.91 -17.58 -1.20
C PHE A 93 -5.62 -18.53 -0.03
N GLY A 94 -5.46 -19.83 -0.29
CA GLY A 94 -5.18 -20.81 0.76
C GLY A 94 -3.69 -21.05 1.02
N MET A 95 -2.82 -20.53 0.15
CA MET A 95 -1.38 -20.82 0.15
C MET A 95 -0.54 -19.67 0.74
N VAL A 96 -1.19 -18.68 1.36
CA VAL A 96 -0.54 -17.44 1.77
C VAL A 96 -1.08 -16.93 3.11
N GLY A 97 -0.19 -16.49 4.00
CA GLY A 97 -0.56 -15.82 5.24
C GLY A 97 -1.16 -16.73 6.30
N SER A 98 -2.12 -16.22 7.08
CA SER A 98 -2.73 -16.96 8.20
C SER A 98 -3.49 -18.20 7.75
N THR A 99 -4.02 -18.21 6.52
CA THR A 99 -4.71 -19.38 5.94
C THR A 99 -3.80 -20.61 5.86
N MET A 100 -2.53 -20.40 5.47
CA MET A 100 -1.49 -21.44 5.49
C MET A 100 -1.13 -21.89 6.90
N GLY A 101 -1.22 -21.00 7.89
CA GLY A 101 -1.01 -21.37 9.29
C GLY A 101 -2.13 -22.27 9.84
N ILE A 102 -3.34 -22.12 9.32
CA ILE A 102 -4.51 -22.94 9.73
C ILE A 102 -4.54 -24.27 8.96
N PHE A 103 -4.19 -24.25 7.68
CA PHE A 103 -4.17 -25.42 6.80
C PHE A 103 -2.77 -25.61 6.18
N PRO A 104 -1.81 -26.13 6.95
CA PRO A 104 -0.43 -26.24 6.49
C PRO A 104 -0.30 -27.27 5.37
N VAL A 105 0.35 -26.85 4.29
CA VAL A 105 0.76 -27.70 3.16
C VAL A 105 2.28 -27.92 3.26
N GLU A 106 2.70 -29.19 3.26
CA GLU A 106 4.12 -29.55 3.39
C GLU A 106 4.99 -28.83 2.35
N GLY A 107 6.11 -28.26 2.79
CA GLY A 107 7.07 -27.55 1.92
C GLY A 107 6.70 -26.10 1.57
N SER A 108 5.58 -25.57 2.05
CA SER A 108 5.10 -24.21 1.72
C SER A 108 5.04 -23.25 2.91
N GLU A 109 5.68 -23.60 4.03
CA GLU A 109 5.79 -22.79 5.25
C GLU A 109 6.40 -21.40 5.02
N ILE A 110 7.18 -21.26 3.95
CA ILE A 110 7.83 -20.02 3.56
C ILE A 110 6.84 -18.88 3.23
N PHE A 111 5.59 -19.22 2.87
CA PHE A 111 4.53 -18.26 2.54
C PHE A 111 3.74 -17.78 3.77
N LEU A 112 4.08 -18.25 4.97
CA LEU A 112 3.43 -17.86 6.22
C LEU A 112 3.95 -16.51 6.75
N GLY A 113 5.26 -16.27 6.62
CA GLY A 113 5.96 -15.12 7.22
C GLY A 113 6.18 -13.96 6.25
N MET A 114 5.13 -13.47 5.60
CA MET A 114 5.28 -12.36 4.66
C MET A 114 5.05 -11.01 5.33
N ASP A 115 6.13 -10.23 5.42
CA ASP A 115 6.15 -8.93 6.09
C ASP A 115 6.10 -7.75 5.09
N ASN A 116 5.45 -7.90 3.94
CA ASN A 116 5.31 -6.83 2.96
C ASN A 116 4.00 -7.05 2.20
N SER A 117 3.15 -6.03 2.15
CA SER A 117 1.80 -6.15 1.58
C SER A 117 1.80 -6.31 0.05
N ALA A 118 2.81 -5.77 -0.65
CA ALA A 118 2.95 -5.91 -2.10
C ALA A 118 3.40 -7.32 -2.49
N LEU A 119 4.42 -7.85 -1.78
CA LEU A 119 4.84 -9.24 -1.88
C LEU A 119 3.70 -10.18 -1.48
N TYR A 120 2.87 -9.79 -0.50
CA TYR A 120 1.72 -10.57 -0.09
C TYR A 120 0.70 -10.72 -1.21
N LEU A 121 0.27 -9.61 -1.80
CA LEU A 121 -0.64 -9.64 -2.95
C LEU A 121 -0.01 -10.37 -4.14
N TRP A 122 1.28 -10.19 -4.38
CA TRP A 122 1.96 -10.85 -5.49
C TRP A 122 2.04 -12.36 -5.29
N ALA A 123 2.40 -12.84 -4.09
CA ALA A 123 2.41 -14.25 -3.77
C ALA A 123 1.01 -14.87 -3.86
N MET A 124 -0.04 -14.12 -3.50
CA MET A 124 -1.41 -14.62 -3.52
C MET A 124 -2.04 -14.63 -4.93
N LEU A 125 -1.87 -13.55 -5.69
CA LEU A 125 -2.62 -13.29 -6.94
C LEU A 125 -1.72 -13.09 -8.16
N GLY A 126 -0.42 -13.23 -8.02
CA GLY A 126 0.53 -13.02 -9.10
C GLY A 126 0.51 -11.57 -9.59
N VAL A 127 0.64 -11.37 -10.90
CA VAL A 127 0.74 -10.03 -11.51
C VAL A 127 -0.49 -9.16 -11.17
N VAL A 128 -1.66 -9.78 -11.03
CA VAL A 128 -2.89 -9.08 -10.63
C VAL A 128 -2.74 -8.46 -9.24
N GLY A 129 -2.06 -9.14 -8.31
CA GLY A 129 -1.77 -8.60 -6.98
C GLY A 129 -0.94 -7.32 -7.03
N GLY A 130 0.08 -7.28 -7.89
CA GLY A 130 0.88 -6.07 -8.13
C GLY A 130 0.02 -4.92 -8.67
N LEU A 131 -0.88 -5.21 -9.62
CA LEU A 131 -1.82 -4.21 -10.15
C LEU A 131 -2.75 -3.68 -9.05
N LEU A 132 -3.31 -4.55 -8.21
CA LEU A 132 -4.14 -4.15 -7.08
C LEU A 132 -3.38 -3.26 -6.10
N TYR A 133 -2.11 -3.54 -5.83
CA TYR A 133 -1.28 -2.67 -5.01
C TYR A 133 -1.13 -1.27 -5.63
N THR A 134 -0.94 -1.18 -6.96
CA THR A 134 -0.83 0.12 -7.66
C THR A 134 -2.12 0.94 -7.69
N LEU A 135 -3.30 0.34 -7.44
CA LEU A 135 -4.57 1.07 -7.32
C LEU A 135 -4.61 2.04 -6.13
N GLN A 136 -3.65 1.96 -5.22
CA GLN A 136 -3.45 2.99 -4.20
C GLN A 136 -3.12 4.36 -4.80
N ILE A 137 -2.45 4.43 -5.95
CA ILE A 137 -2.09 5.69 -6.61
C ILE A 137 -3.33 6.51 -6.97
N PRO A 138 -4.30 5.99 -7.75
CA PRO A 138 -5.51 6.75 -8.07
C PRO A 138 -6.34 7.06 -6.82
N LEU A 139 -6.35 6.20 -5.81
CA LEU A 139 -7.02 6.47 -4.53
C LEU A 139 -6.41 7.71 -3.83
N LEU A 140 -5.08 7.73 -3.67
CA LEU A 140 -4.36 8.84 -3.05
C LEU A 140 -4.54 10.13 -3.84
N PHE A 141 -4.51 10.07 -5.18
CA PHE A 141 -4.73 11.25 -6.01
C PHE A 141 -6.12 11.86 -5.81
N LYS A 142 -7.14 11.02 -5.72
CA LYS A 142 -8.50 11.48 -5.44
C LYS A 142 -8.64 12.10 -4.05
N LEU A 143 -7.96 11.54 -3.05
CA LEU A 143 -7.93 12.08 -1.69
C LEU A 143 -7.11 13.38 -1.57
N ILE A 144 -6.07 13.57 -2.40
CA ILE A 144 -5.30 14.82 -2.47
C ILE A 144 -6.16 15.95 -3.05
N GLU A 145 -6.98 15.64 -4.05
CA GLU A 145 -7.88 16.61 -4.71
C GLU A 145 -9.03 17.07 -3.82
N ASP A 146 -9.35 16.33 -2.76
CA ASP A 146 -10.43 16.66 -1.84
C ASP A 146 -9.97 17.60 -0.70
N GLU A 147 -10.52 18.81 -0.67
CA GLU A 147 -10.22 19.82 0.36
C GLU A 147 -11.01 19.62 1.67
N SER A 148 -11.96 18.68 1.68
CA SER A 148 -12.78 18.38 2.84
C SER A 148 -11.94 17.94 4.04
N ARG A 149 -12.48 18.12 5.26
CA ARG A 149 -11.82 17.62 6.48
C ARG A 149 -11.74 16.09 6.49
N VAL A 150 -12.75 15.43 5.93
CA VAL A 150 -12.83 13.96 5.85
C VAL A 150 -11.81 13.44 4.84
N GLY A 151 -11.71 14.04 3.66
CA GLY A 151 -10.71 13.71 2.63
C GLY A 151 -9.28 13.83 3.16
N ARG A 152 -8.95 14.90 3.89
CA ARG A 152 -7.63 15.06 4.54
C ARG A 152 -7.34 14.00 5.60
N MET A 153 -8.33 13.64 6.42
CA MET A 153 -8.19 12.56 7.40
C MET A 153 -7.92 11.22 6.71
N LEU A 154 -8.71 10.88 5.69
CA LEU A 154 -8.59 9.64 4.93
C LEU A 154 -7.30 9.59 4.11
N LEU A 155 -6.84 10.72 3.56
CA LEU A 155 -5.54 10.84 2.92
C LEU A 155 -4.42 10.47 3.89
N SER A 156 -4.46 11.04 5.10
CA SER A 156 -3.45 10.80 6.13
C SER A 156 -3.39 9.32 6.50
N ILE A 157 -4.55 8.70 6.71
CA ILE A 157 -4.65 7.28 7.04
C ILE A 157 -4.14 6.43 5.88
N SER A 158 -4.51 6.75 4.63
CA SER A 158 -4.10 6.00 3.44
C SER A 158 -2.59 6.09 3.18
N VAL A 159 -1.97 7.24 3.41
CA VAL A 159 -0.51 7.42 3.30
C VAL A 159 0.21 6.64 4.40
N CYS A 160 -0.25 6.74 5.66
CA CYS A 160 0.29 5.94 6.75
C CYS A 160 0.17 4.44 6.46
N TRP A 161 -0.99 3.99 5.99
CA TRP A 161 -1.25 2.61 5.60
C TRP A 161 -0.25 2.15 4.53
N CYS A 162 -0.04 2.97 3.48
CA CYS A 162 0.92 2.67 2.41
C CYS A 162 2.36 2.55 2.95
N LEU A 163 2.80 3.47 3.80
CA LEU A 163 4.16 3.44 4.36
C LEU A 163 4.40 2.22 5.28
N ILE A 164 3.42 1.87 6.12
CA ILE A 164 3.56 0.70 6.99
C ILE A 164 3.51 -0.60 6.17
N SER A 165 2.75 -0.60 5.06
CA SER A 165 2.62 -1.75 4.14
C SER A 165 3.95 -2.23 3.53
N TRP A 166 4.98 -1.39 3.52
CA TRP A 166 6.32 -1.73 3.02
C TRP A 166 7.01 -2.83 3.82
N THR A 167 6.72 -2.90 5.11
CA THR A 167 7.44 -3.72 6.08
C THR A 167 6.50 -4.49 6.99
N THR A 168 5.22 -4.48 6.67
CA THR A 168 4.20 -5.21 7.38
C THR A 168 3.13 -5.59 6.39
N ASP A 169 2.62 -6.80 6.49
CA ASP A 169 1.41 -7.17 5.78
C ASP A 169 0.19 -6.54 6.47
N MET A 170 -0.40 -5.56 5.80
CA MET A 170 -1.61 -4.86 6.28
C MET A 170 -2.88 -5.66 6.03
N PHE A 171 -2.88 -6.63 5.11
CA PHE A 171 -4.09 -7.36 4.72
C PHE A 171 -4.53 -8.37 5.79
N GLU A 172 -3.63 -8.83 6.64
CA GLU A 172 -3.97 -9.63 7.83
C GLU A 172 -4.48 -8.78 9.00
N VAL A 173 -4.37 -7.44 8.91
CA VAL A 173 -4.78 -6.51 9.98
C VAL A 173 -6.19 -5.98 9.71
N ALA A 174 -7.19 -6.58 10.34
CA ALA A 174 -8.61 -6.23 10.15
C ALA A 174 -8.91 -4.72 10.31
N VAL A 175 -8.30 -4.06 11.29
CA VAL A 175 -8.48 -2.61 11.51
C VAL A 175 -7.92 -1.79 10.34
N ALA A 176 -6.77 -2.19 9.79
CA ALA A 176 -6.16 -1.52 8.65
C ALA A 176 -7.05 -1.65 7.40
N ASN A 177 -7.60 -2.84 7.17
CA ASN A 177 -8.53 -3.11 6.07
C ASN A 177 -9.84 -2.31 6.18
N LEU A 178 -10.37 -2.12 7.40
CA LEU A 178 -11.55 -1.29 7.63
C LEU A 178 -11.33 0.15 7.15
N PHE A 179 -10.18 0.74 7.51
CA PHE A 179 -9.85 2.10 7.10
C PHE A 179 -9.55 2.22 5.60
N ALA A 180 -8.88 1.22 5.01
CA ALA A 180 -8.69 1.16 3.56
C ALA A 180 -10.05 1.09 2.84
N GLY A 181 -10.96 0.23 3.30
CA GLY A 181 -12.32 0.12 2.78
C GLY A 181 -13.12 1.41 2.92
N LEU A 182 -13.00 2.11 4.05
CA LEU A 182 -13.63 3.41 4.27
C LEU A 182 -13.12 4.47 3.29
N ALA A 183 -11.80 4.54 3.07
CA ALA A 183 -11.20 5.48 2.12
C ALA A 183 -11.64 5.19 0.67
N ILE A 184 -11.65 3.93 0.28
CA ILE A 184 -12.11 3.49 -1.05
C ILE A 184 -13.60 3.82 -1.21
N GLY A 185 -14.44 3.45 -0.24
CA GLY A 185 -15.87 3.72 -0.26
C GLY A 185 -16.19 5.22 -0.33
N TYR A 186 -15.45 6.04 0.42
CA TYR A 186 -15.58 7.48 0.39
C TYR A 186 -15.32 8.07 -1.01
N VAL A 187 -14.22 7.67 -1.65
CA VAL A 187 -13.86 8.16 -2.99
C VAL A 187 -14.85 7.69 -4.06
N ILE A 188 -15.38 6.48 -3.95
CA ILE A 188 -16.39 5.96 -4.88
C ILE A 188 -17.71 6.72 -4.73
N THR A 189 -18.19 6.93 -3.50
CA THR A 189 -19.47 7.65 -3.25
C THR A 189 -19.39 9.12 -3.63
N ALA A 190 -18.27 9.80 -3.32
CA ALA A 190 -18.06 11.20 -3.72
C ALA A 190 -18.11 11.38 -5.25
N LYS A 191 -17.66 10.38 -6.02
CA LYS A 191 -17.79 10.37 -7.49
C LYS A 191 -19.25 10.28 -7.93
N GLN A 192 -20.07 9.51 -7.21
CA GLN A 192 -21.48 9.30 -7.56
C GLN A 192 -22.33 10.56 -7.34
N GLU A 193 -22.08 11.32 -6.28
CA GLU A 193 -22.74 12.62 -6.03
C GLU A 193 -22.38 13.67 -7.09
N ALA A 194 -21.11 13.72 -7.53
CA ALA A 194 -20.65 14.61 -8.60
C ALA A 194 -21.24 14.28 -9.98
N VAL A 195 -21.55 13.00 -10.23
CA VAL A 195 -22.20 12.57 -11.49
C VAL A 195 -23.70 12.86 -11.44
N THR A 196 -24.35 12.67 -10.29
CA THR A 196 -25.80 12.86 -10.12
C THR A 196 -26.20 14.33 -10.10
N SER A 197 -25.32 15.24 -9.66
CA SER A 197 -25.54 16.69 -9.67
C SER A 197 -25.41 17.34 -11.07
N ARG A 198 -24.87 16.63 -12.07
CA ARG A 198 -24.57 17.19 -13.40
C ARG A 198 -25.68 17.24 -14.47
N PRO A 199 -26.97 16.87 -14.28
CA PRO A 199 -28.00 17.08 -15.30
C PRO A 199 -28.97 18.27 -15.09
N ALA A 200 -28.92 19.02 -13.98
CA ALA A 200 -29.96 20.04 -13.70
C ALA A 200 -29.55 21.49 -14.04
N ASP A 201 -28.28 21.86 -13.88
CA ASP A 201 -27.83 23.26 -14.07
C ASP A 201 -27.72 23.69 -15.54
N LEU A 202 -27.70 22.74 -16.48
CA LEU A 202 -27.61 23.00 -17.92
C LEU A 202 -28.98 23.25 -18.58
N GLN A 203 -30.10 23.08 -17.85
CA GLN A 203 -31.43 23.35 -18.39
C GLN A 203 -32.02 24.71 -17.97
N LEU A 204 -31.52 25.33 -16.90
CA LEU A 204 -32.07 26.59 -16.38
C LEU A 204 -31.58 27.85 -17.10
N THR A 205 -30.54 27.76 -17.93
CA THR A 205 -30.01 28.89 -18.73
C THR A 205 -30.55 28.95 -20.16
N ALA A 206 -31.37 27.98 -20.59
CA ALA A 206 -31.86 27.86 -21.97
C ALA A 206 -33.25 28.47 -22.23
N LEU A 207 -33.90 29.09 -21.24
CA LEU A 207 -35.19 29.78 -21.44
C LEU A 207 -34.98 31.30 -21.45
N PRO A 208 -34.81 31.93 -22.63
CA PRO A 208 -34.90 33.39 -22.73
C PRO A 208 -36.34 33.81 -22.43
N ASN A 209 -36.47 34.80 -21.53
CA ASN A 209 -37.70 35.48 -21.18
C ASN A 209 -38.55 35.83 -22.41
N LEU A 210 -39.67 35.14 -22.60
CA LEU A 210 -40.76 35.61 -23.45
C LEU A 210 -41.65 36.52 -22.60
N ARG A 211 -41.43 37.83 -22.74
CA ARG A 211 -42.44 38.86 -22.48
C ARG A 211 -43.40 38.94 -23.65
#